data_AF-A0A349V0D6-F1
#
_entry.id   AF-A0A349V0D6-F1
#
_cell.length_a   1.000
_cell.length_b   1.000
_cell.length_c   1.000
_cell.angle_alpha   90.00
_cell.angle_beta   90.00
_cell.angle_gamma   90.00
#
_symmetry.space_group_name_H-M   'P 1'
#
loop_
_entity.id
_entity.type
_entity.pdbx_description
1 polymer ?
#
loop_
_entity_poly.entity_id
_entity_poly.type
_entity_poly.pdbx_seq_one_letter_code
_entity_poly.pdbx_strand_id
1 'polypeptide(L)'
;RAASGNLVITGSWPGQMRTVYGDHDRFVQTYFSAYPGFYMTGDGARRDEDGYYWITGRVDDVINVSGHRMGTAEVESALVLHAQIAEAAVVGYPHEIKGQ
;
A
#
# COMPACT_ATOMS: atom_id res chain seq x y z
N ARG A 1 -18.63 9.93 -14.19
CA ARG A 1 -19.17 8.59 -13.85
C ARG A 1 -18.48 8.10 -12.59
N ALA A 2 -19.29 7.66 -11.62
CA ALA A 2 -18.79 6.99 -10.43
C ALA A 2 -18.01 5.72 -10.80
N ALA A 3 -16.96 5.42 -10.05
CA ALA A 3 -16.10 4.26 -10.27
C ALA A 3 -15.36 3.89 -8.98
N SER A 4 -14.91 2.64 -8.87
CA SER A 4 -14.03 2.18 -7.80
C SER A 4 -12.92 1.31 -8.37
N GLY A 5 -11.75 1.32 -7.74
CA GLY A 5 -10.62 0.51 -8.15
C GLY A 5 -9.30 0.99 -7.55
N ASN A 6 -8.20 0.55 -8.15
CA ASN A 6 -6.85 0.95 -7.76
C ASN A 6 -6.58 2.41 -8.13
N LEU A 7 -6.05 3.16 -7.18
CA LEU A 7 -5.67 4.55 -7.40
C LEU A 7 -4.30 4.61 -8.08
N VAL A 8 -4.29 5.23 -9.26
CA VAL A 8 -3.07 5.49 -10.03
C VAL A 8 -2.97 6.96 -10.40
N ILE A 9 -1.73 7.44 -10.54
CA ILE A 9 -1.44 8.81 -10.99
C ILE A 9 -0.84 8.72 -12.41
N THR A 10 -1.44 9.47 -13.33
CA THR A 10 -1.17 9.35 -14.77
C THR A 10 -0.05 10.26 -15.28
N GLY A 11 0.51 11.10 -14.42
CA GLY A 11 1.59 12.03 -14.75
C GLY A 11 2.48 12.27 -13.55
N SER A 12 3.74 12.63 -13.81
CA SER A 12 4.68 12.98 -12.73
C SER A 12 4.29 14.32 -12.09
N TRP A 13 4.78 14.54 -10.87
CA TRP A 13 4.65 15.81 -10.15
C TRP A 13 5.98 16.18 -9.47
N PRO A 14 6.21 17.47 -9.15
CA PRO A 14 7.50 17.93 -8.62
C PRO A 14 7.95 17.19 -7.36
N GLY A 15 7.01 16.82 -6.47
CA GLY A 15 7.29 16.11 -5.23
C GLY A 15 7.33 14.57 -5.33
N GLN A 16 7.30 13.98 -6.53
CA GLN A 16 7.33 12.53 -6.68
C GLN A 16 8.69 11.97 -6.25
N MET A 17 8.67 10.83 -5.55
CA MET A 17 9.88 10.07 -5.23
C MET A 17 10.68 9.77 -6.50
N ARG A 18 12.01 9.86 -6.43
CA ARG A 18 12.89 9.67 -7.58
C ARG A 18 13.46 8.26 -7.69
N THR A 19 13.64 7.59 -6.56
CA THR A 19 14.15 6.22 -6.48
C THR A 19 13.99 5.69 -5.06
N VAL A 20 14.18 4.38 -4.89
CA VAL A 20 14.59 3.78 -3.61
C VAL A 20 16.12 3.79 -3.56
N TYR A 21 16.69 4.17 -2.42
CA TYR A 21 18.15 4.32 -2.27
C TYR A 21 18.86 2.98 -2.44
N GLY A 22 19.85 2.93 -3.34
CA GLY A 22 20.62 1.72 -3.64
C GLY A 22 19.90 0.67 -4.49
N ASP A 23 18.63 0.91 -4.88
CA ASP A 23 17.80 -0.10 -5.57
C ASP A 23 16.73 0.56 -6.46
N HIS A 24 17.13 1.03 -7.63
CA HIS A 24 16.21 1.66 -8.58
C HIS A 24 15.28 0.65 -9.26
N ASP A 25 15.75 -0.58 -9.50
CA ASP A 25 14.94 -1.62 -10.13
C ASP A 25 13.74 -1.96 -9.24
N ARG A 26 13.94 -2.06 -7.92
CA ARG A 26 12.84 -2.21 -6.97
C ARG A 26 11.86 -1.04 -7.01
N PHE A 27 12.33 0.19 -7.20
CA PHE A 27 11.45 1.35 -7.35
C PHE A 27 10.55 1.21 -8.58
N VAL A 28 11.11 0.85 -9.73
CA VAL A 28 10.35 0.63 -10.97
C VAL A 28 9.37 -0.53 -10.81
N GLN A 29 9.83 -1.66 -10.28
CA GLN A 29 9.00 -2.84 -10.05
C GLN A 29 7.84 -2.53 -9.09
N THR A 30 8.09 -1.81 -7.99
CA THR A 30 7.07 -1.56 -6.97
C THR A 30 6.01 -0.57 -7.43
N TYR A 31 6.39 0.51 -8.11
CA TYR A 31 5.47 1.63 -8.37
C TYR A 31 4.98 1.75 -9.82
N PHE A 32 5.61 1.08 -10.79
CA PHE A 32 5.32 1.28 -12.22
C PHE A 32 5.07 -0.01 -13.02
N SER A 33 5.31 -1.20 -12.44
CA SER A 33 5.17 -2.46 -13.19
C SER A 33 3.72 -2.95 -13.28
N ALA A 34 2.92 -2.76 -12.23
CA ALA A 34 1.54 -3.24 -12.16
C ALA A 34 0.64 -2.58 -13.21
N TYR A 35 0.87 -1.31 -13.51
CA TYR A 35 0.15 -0.51 -14.50
C TYR A 35 1.14 0.29 -15.35
N PRO A 36 1.61 -0.25 -16.48
CA PRO A 36 2.60 0.43 -17.32
C PRO A 36 2.15 1.83 -17.74
N GLY A 37 3.03 2.81 -17.54
CA GLY A 37 2.75 4.23 -17.83
C GLY A 37 2.06 5.00 -16.69
N PHE A 38 1.75 4.34 -15.58
CA PHE A 38 1.11 4.94 -14.41
C PHE A 38 1.93 4.73 -13.13
N TYR A 39 1.82 5.67 -12.19
CA TYR A 39 2.33 5.48 -10.83
C TYR A 39 1.25 4.87 -9.94
N MET A 40 1.50 3.67 -9.42
CA MET A 40 0.60 2.95 -8.52
C MET A 40 0.83 3.40 -7.06
N THR A 41 -0.22 3.88 -6.38
CA THR A 41 -0.08 4.36 -4.98
C THR A 41 -0.11 3.20 -3.97
N GLY A 42 -0.70 2.06 -4.36
CA GLY A 42 -1.01 0.95 -3.47
C GLY A 42 -2.30 1.16 -2.66
N ASP A 43 -3.08 2.20 -2.96
CA ASP A 43 -4.37 2.46 -2.32
C ASP A 43 -5.53 2.14 -3.28
N GLY A 44 -6.63 1.67 -2.70
CA GLY A 44 -7.93 1.63 -3.36
C GLY A 44 -8.65 2.98 -3.21
N ALA A 45 -9.39 3.37 -4.23
CA ALA A 45 -10.21 4.57 -4.19
C ALA A 45 -11.56 4.39 -4.89
N ARG A 46 -12.53 5.17 -4.44
CA ARG A 46 -13.83 5.39 -5.09
C ARG A 46 -13.94 6.83 -5.53
N ARG A 47 -14.40 7.05 -6.77
CA ARG A 47 -14.85 8.35 -7.26
C ARG A 47 -16.37 8.37 -7.32
N ASP A 48 -17.01 9.38 -6.76
CA ASP A 48 -18.46 9.55 -6.86
C ASP A 48 -18.89 10.28 -8.14
N GLU A 49 -20.18 10.59 -8.25
CA GLU A 49 -20.76 11.24 -9.43
C GLU A 49 -20.31 12.70 -9.58
N ASP A 50 -20.03 13.36 -8.46
CA ASP A 50 -19.55 14.74 -8.39
C ASP A 50 -18.03 14.84 -8.59
N GLY A 51 -17.33 13.70 -8.62
CA GLY A 51 -15.90 13.62 -8.91
C GLY A 51 -15.01 13.67 -7.68
N TYR A 52 -15.57 13.60 -6.47
CA TYR A 52 -14.78 13.49 -5.24
C TYR A 52 -14.18 12.09 -5.11
N TYR A 53 -12.95 12.05 -4.61
CA TYR A 53 -12.22 10.81 -4.37
C TYR A 53 -12.26 10.44 -2.89
N TRP A 54 -12.57 9.18 -2.65
CA TRP A 54 -12.63 8.55 -1.34
C TRP A 54 -11.58 7.45 -1.31
N ILE A 55 -10.53 7.63 -0.51
CA ILE A 55 -9.49 6.60 -0.34
C ILE A 55 -10.04 5.54 0.61
N THR A 56 -10.12 4.30 0.15
CA THR A 56 -10.76 3.19 0.88
C THR A 56 -9.80 2.34 1.69
N GLY A 57 -8.49 2.59 1.57
CA GLY A 57 -7.44 1.86 2.28
C GLY A 57 -6.41 1.26 1.33
N ARG A 58 -5.48 0.48 1.89
CA ARG A 58 -4.47 -0.24 1.13
C ARG A 58 -5.10 -1.40 0.38
N VAL A 59 -4.64 -1.60 -0.86
CA VAL A 59 -4.95 -2.80 -1.66
C VAL A 59 -3.85 -3.85 -1.58
N ASP A 60 -2.68 -3.47 -1.03
CA ASP A 60 -1.59 -4.37 -0.70
C ASP A 60 -1.58 -4.75 0.79
N ASP A 61 -0.75 -5.70 1.18
CA ASP A 61 -0.65 -6.22 2.56
C ASP A 61 0.10 -5.27 3.51
N VAL A 62 -0.23 -3.98 3.44
CA VAL A 62 0.28 -2.93 4.34
C VAL A 62 -0.84 -2.54 5.30
N ILE A 63 -0.58 -2.66 6.59
CA ILE A 63 -1.49 -2.24 7.65
C ILE A 63 -1.08 -0.88 8.21
N ASN A 64 -2.07 -0.12 8.69
CA ASN A 64 -1.86 1.17 9.34
C ASN A 64 -2.35 1.13 10.78
N VAL A 65 -1.39 1.01 11.70
CA VAL A 65 -1.64 0.99 13.15
C VAL A 65 -1.24 2.35 13.72
N SER A 66 -2.21 3.13 14.17
CA SER A 66 -2.01 4.45 14.79
C SER A 66 -1.18 5.41 13.91
N GLY A 67 -1.37 5.39 12.59
CA GLY A 67 -0.64 6.23 11.64
C GLY A 67 0.71 5.66 11.17
N HIS A 68 1.15 4.52 11.70
CA HIS A 68 2.40 3.87 11.31
C HIS A 68 2.13 2.82 10.24
N ARG A 69 2.81 2.94 9.09
CA ARG A 69 2.75 1.96 8.01
C ARG A 69 3.67 0.77 8.34
N MET A 70 3.08 -0.42 8.41
CA MET A 70 3.81 -1.67 8.62
C MET A 70 3.41 -2.68 7.53
N GLY A 71 4.38 -3.38 6.95
CA GLY A 71 4.10 -4.49 6.04
C GLY A 71 3.80 -5.75 6.84
N THR A 72 2.78 -6.52 6.47
CA THR A 72 2.45 -7.79 7.15
C THR A 72 3.62 -8.76 7.10
N ALA A 73 4.32 -8.85 5.97
CA ALA A 73 5.48 -9.73 5.76
C ALA A 73 6.64 -9.46 6.72
N GLU A 74 6.85 -8.20 7.14
CA GLU A 74 7.87 -7.85 8.13
C GLU A 74 7.50 -8.41 9.51
N VAL A 75 6.23 -8.27 9.89
CA VAL A 75 5.70 -8.77 11.16
C VAL A 75 5.69 -10.30 11.18
N GLU A 76 5.31 -10.95 10.07
CA GLU A 76 5.39 -12.41 9.90
C GLU A 76 6.82 -12.91 10.04
N SER A 77 7.78 -12.25 9.36
CA SER A 77 9.20 -12.59 9.45
C SER A 77 9.70 -12.47 10.89
N ALA A 78 9.30 -11.42 11.61
CA ALA A 78 9.67 -11.25 13.02
C ALA A 78 9.09 -12.35 13.92
N LEU A 79 7.86 -12.80 13.66
CA LEU A 79 7.22 -13.89 14.41
C LEU A 79 7.91 -15.24 14.15
N VAL A 80 8.22 -15.56 12.89
CA VAL A 80 8.87 -16.83 12.52
C VAL A 80 10.28 -16.97 13.08
N LEU A 81 10.96 -15.88 13.47
CA LEU A 81 12.23 -15.95 14.19
C LEU A 81 12.13 -16.60 15.58
N HIS A 82 10.92 -16.70 16.16
CA HIS A 82 10.73 -17.35 17.45
C HIS A 82 10.73 -18.88 17.31
N ALA A 83 11.61 -19.58 18.05
CA ALA A 83 11.86 -21.02 17.91
C ALA A 83 10.65 -21.95 18.09
N GLN A 84 9.55 -21.46 18.66
CA GLN A 84 8.30 -22.23 18.82
C GLN A 84 7.26 -21.98 17.72
N ILE A 85 7.54 -21.07 16.77
CA ILE A 85 6.62 -20.68 15.70
C ILE A 85 7.08 -21.37 14.41
N ALA A 86 6.20 -22.15 13.80
CA ALA A 86 6.47 -22.80 12.51
C ALA A 86 6.18 -21.87 11.33
N GLU A 87 5.03 -21.20 11.34
CA GLU A 87 4.55 -20.28 10.29
C GLU A 87 3.71 -19.17 10.93
N ALA A 88 3.62 -18.02 10.26
CA ALA A 88 2.79 -16.89 10.70
C ALA A 88 2.11 -16.23 9.50
N ALA A 89 0.89 -15.73 9.71
CA ALA A 89 0.14 -14.89 8.76
C ALA A 89 -0.45 -13.70 9.52
N VAL A 90 -0.17 -12.48 9.07
CA VAL A 90 -0.58 -11.24 9.73
C VAL A 90 -1.60 -10.51 8.86
N VAL A 91 -2.71 -10.10 9.47
CA VAL A 91 -3.79 -9.38 8.80
C VAL A 91 -4.17 -8.14 9.60
N GLY A 92 -4.60 -7.09 8.89
CA GLY A 92 -5.18 -5.90 9.52
C GLY A 92 -6.58 -6.20 10.05
N TYR A 93 -6.92 -5.66 11.22
CA TYR A 93 -8.26 -5.81 11.81
C TYR A 93 -8.82 -4.44 12.24
N PRO A 94 -10.07 -4.10 11.89
CA PRO A 94 -10.64 -2.80 12.26
C PRO A 94 -10.64 -2.56 13.77
N HIS A 95 -10.05 -1.45 14.20
CA HIS A 95 -9.94 -1.05 15.60
C HIS A 95 -10.26 0.44 15.77
N GLU A 96 -11.28 0.75 16.57
CA GLU A 96 -11.85 2.11 16.71
C GLU A 96 -10.82 3.21 17.03
N ILE A 97 -9.82 2.90 17.86
CA ILE A 97 -8.79 3.86 18.28
C ILE A 97 -7.59 3.91 17.32
N LYS A 98 -7.24 2.79 16.69
CA LYS A 98 -5.92 2.60 16.05
C LYS A 98 -6.01 2.54 14.52
N GLY A 99 -7.20 2.43 13.94
CA GLY A 99 -7.36 2.18 12.52
C GLY A 99 -7.39 0.67 12.24
N GLN A 100 -6.31 0.13 11.68
CA GLN A 100 -6.10 -1.30 11.45
C GLN A 100 -4.99 -1.87 12.32
#